data_AF-A0A074X8J9-F1
#
_entry.id   AF-A0A074X8J9-F1
#
_cell.length_a   1.000
_cell.length_b   1.000
_cell.length_c   1.000
_cell.angle_alpha   90.00
_cell.angle_beta   90.00
_cell.angle_gamma   90.00
#
_symmetry.space_group_name_H-M   'P 1'
#
loop_
_entity.id
_entity.type
_entity.pdbx_description
1 polymer ?
#
loop_
_entity_poly.entity_id
_entity_poly.type
_entity_poly.pdbx_seq_one_letter_code
_entity_poly.pdbx_strand_id
1 'polypeptide(L)'
;VHINVLAHCSPYFQAASKKEWWIIQDGQTFMSLEDDPSTFAIYVEWVYAGRIWRKTQPHDFQDTEFLGLVRAWILGDKFLDHRFKNAVVDCLIAKIAEEGRLDLTLPQVVYDNTLQDAPLRRLLVDLYVWHGHKDWVVYPTTTDCKPAAFLSDLSTALFERHSQAAFLKDQCPPFNLCMYHMHPEGDLNARGCTSVHPREILAAES
;
A
#
# COMPACT_ATOMS: atom_id res chain seq x y z
N VAL A 1 4.27 -14.35 16.91
CA VAL A 1 4.14 -14.63 15.45
C VAL A 1 5.16 -15.68 15.07
N HIS A 2 4.79 -16.69 14.27
CA HIS A 2 5.72 -17.78 13.92
C HIS A 2 6.68 -17.36 12.81
N ILE A 3 8.00 -17.38 13.07
CA ILE A 3 9.02 -16.97 12.09
C ILE A 3 8.93 -17.78 10.79
N ASN A 4 8.65 -19.09 10.87
CA ASN A 4 8.54 -19.93 9.67
C ASN A 4 7.43 -19.45 8.72
N VAL A 5 6.35 -18.88 9.26
CA VAL A 5 5.25 -18.36 8.44
C VAL A 5 5.64 -17.02 7.82
N LEU A 6 6.32 -16.15 8.59
CA LEU A 6 6.84 -14.87 8.08
C LEU A 6 7.89 -15.08 6.99
N ALA A 7 8.86 -15.97 7.23
CA ALA A 7 9.92 -16.31 6.30
C ALA A 7 9.42 -16.95 5.00
N HIS A 8 8.23 -17.55 5.01
CA HIS A 8 7.60 -18.06 3.80
C HIS A 8 6.97 -16.95 2.93
N CYS A 9 6.50 -15.87 3.55
CA CYS A 9 5.85 -14.76 2.84
C CYS A 9 6.84 -13.68 2.40
N SER A 10 7.91 -13.49 3.17
CA SER A 10 8.79 -12.33 3.04
C SER A 10 10.26 -12.74 2.96
N PRO A 11 10.98 -12.34 1.90
CA PRO A 11 12.42 -12.49 1.79
C PRO A 11 13.19 -11.82 2.95
N TYR A 12 12.68 -10.71 3.47
CA TYR A 12 13.25 -10.05 4.64
C TYR A 12 13.27 -11.00 5.85
N PHE A 13 12.14 -11.64 6.17
CA PHE A 13 12.08 -12.59 7.28
C PHE A 13 12.78 -13.92 6.98
N GLN A 14 12.87 -14.32 5.71
CA GLN A 14 13.68 -15.46 5.29
C GLN A 14 15.15 -15.22 5.60
N ALA A 15 15.65 -14.03 5.26
CA ALA A 15 16.97 -13.60 5.71
C ALA A 15 16.97 -13.60 7.24
N ALA A 16 16.17 -12.76 7.90
CA ALA A 16 16.19 -12.54 9.35
C ALA A 16 15.98 -13.80 10.24
N SER A 17 15.57 -14.93 9.67
CA SER A 17 15.48 -16.23 10.32
C SER A 17 16.83 -16.79 10.83
N LYS A 18 17.98 -16.26 10.36
CA LYS A 18 19.28 -16.67 10.92
C LYS A 18 19.40 -16.20 12.37
N LYS A 19 19.75 -17.14 13.26
CA LYS A 19 19.75 -16.94 14.72
C LYS A 19 20.65 -15.81 15.22
N GLU A 20 21.61 -15.37 14.41
CA GLU A 20 22.59 -14.31 14.72
C GLU A 20 21.95 -12.93 14.94
N TRP A 21 20.72 -12.71 14.45
CA TRP A 21 20.00 -11.45 14.60
C TRP A 21 18.99 -11.41 15.74
N TRP A 22 19.00 -12.45 16.58
CA TRP A 22 17.98 -12.62 17.63
C TRP A 22 18.52 -12.23 19.00
N ILE A 23 17.70 -11.51 19.75
CA ILE A 23 18.01 -11.13 21.12
C ILE A 23 17.55 -12.25 22.04
N ILE A 24 18.42 -12.65 22.96
CA ILE A 24 18.09 -13.62 24.02
C ILE A 24 17.95 -12.84 25.33
N GLN A 25 16.74 -12.82 25.87
CA GLN A 25 16.45 -12.21 27.18
C GLN A 25 15.54 -13.16 27.96
N ASP A 26 15.86 -13.41 29.23
CA ASP A 26 15.04 -14.22 30.14
C ASP A 26 14.66 -15.62 29.59
N GLY A 27 15.58 -16.24 28.83
CA GLY A 27 15.36 -17.55 28.20
C GLY A 27 14.42 -17.54 26.99
N GLN A 28 13.95 -16.37 26.58
CA GLN A 28 13.16 -16.17 25.37
C GLN A 28 14.00 -15.53 24.27
N THR A 29 13.73 -15.94 23.03
CA THR A 29 14.41 -15.40 21.85
C THR A 29 13.41 -14.59 21.03
N PHE A 30 13.72 -13.32 20.77
CA PHE A 30 12.84 -12.44 20.01
C PHE A 30 13.62 -11.58 19.00
N MET A 31 12.89 -11.08 18.02
CA MET A 31 13.34 -10.11 17.04
C MET A 31 12.59 -8.81 17.32
N SER A 32 13.33 -7.71 17.51
CA SER A 32 12.72 -6.39 17.67
C SER A 32 12.50 -5.77 16.30
N LEU A 33 11.30 -5.26 16.06
CA LEU A 33 10.97 -4.43 14.90
C LEU A 33 10.74 -3.01 15.42
N GLU A 34 11.29 -2.01 14.73
CA GLU A 34 11.08 -0.60 15.05
C GLU A 34 9.72 -0.08 14.54
N ASP A 35 8.99 -0.91 13.81
CA ASP A 35 7.74 -0.55 13.15
C ASP A 35 6.57 -0.47 14.15
N ASP A 36 5.60 0.37 13.82
CA ASP A 36 4.41 0.57 14.64
C ASP A 36 3.63 -0.76 14.84
N PRO A 37 3.31 -1.15 16.10
CA PRO A 37 2.63 -2.42 16.37
C PRO A 37 1.27 -2.57 15.68
N SER A 38 0.53 -1.47 15.48
CA SER A 38 -0.77 -1.52 14.83
C SER A 38 -0.64 -1.82 13.33
N THR A 39 0.39 -1.27 12.69
CA THR A 39 0.75 -1.55 11.30
C THR A 39 1.22 -3.00 11.16
N PHE A 40 2.05 -3.49 12.08
CA PHE A 40 2.48 -4.87 12.08
C PHE A 40 1.32 -5.86 12.30
N ALA A 41 0.30 -5.50 13.08
CA ALA A 41 -0.90 -6.33 13.24
C ALA A 41 -1.62 -6.59 11.91
N ILE A 42 -1.70 -5.61 11.01
CA ILE A 42 -2.24 -5.79 9.65
C ILE A 42 -1.42 -6.82 8.87
N TYR A 43 -0.08 -6.76 8.97
CA TYR A 43 0.78 -7.75 8.34
C TYR A 43 0.58 -9.16 8.91
N VAL A 44 0.41 -9.28 10.23
CA VAL A 44 0.13 -10.57 10.87
C VAL A 44 -1.20 -11.14 10.40
N GLU A 45 -2.25 -10.32 10.29
CA GLU A 45 -3.55 -10.74 9.74
C GLU A 45 -3.37 -11.31 8.32
N TRP A 46 -2.65 -10.60 7.44
CA TRP A 46 -2.31 -11.07 6.10
C TRP A 46 -1.59 -12.42 6.12
N VAL A 47 -0.49 -12.53 6.87
CA VAL A 47 0.38 -13.72 6.88
C VAL A 47 -0.34 -14.99 7.34
N TYR A 48 -1.30 -14.86 8.26
CA TYR A 48 -2.06 -16.03 8.74
C TYR A 48 -3.29 -16.34 7.89
N ALA A 49 -3.94 -15.33 7.31
CA ALA A 49 -5.26 -15.50 6.70
C ALA A 49 -5.30 -15.35 5.19
N GLY A 50 -4.26 -14.78 4.60
CA GLY A 50 -4.22 -14.41 3.19
C GLY A 50 -5.18 -13.30 2.78
N ARG A 51 -5.66 -12.50 3.74
CA ARG A 51 -6.48 -11.32 3.46
C ARG A 51 -6.31 -10.28 4.54
N ILE A 52 -6.50 -9.03 4.16
CA ILE A 52 -6.53 -7.89 5.07
C ILE A 52 -7.99 -7.59 5.38
N TRP A 53 -8.36 -7.63 6.66
CA TRP A 53 -9.73 -7.29 7.04
C TRP A 53 -9.87 -5.78 7.20
N ARG A 54 -10.81 -5.23 6.43
CA ARG A 54 -11.27 -3.86 6.67
C ARG A 54 -12.12 -3.88 7.94
N LYS A 55 -11.61 -3.26 9.01
CA LYS A 55 -12.39 -3.08 10.23
C LYS A 55 -13.48 -2.07 9.93
N THR A 56 -14.74 -2.38 10.22
CA THR A 56 -15.80 -1.37 10.21
C THR A 56 -15.66 -0.56 11.49
N GLN A 57 -14.93 0.54 11.44
CA GLN A 57 -14.86 1.50 12.54
C GLN A 57 -15.95 2.58 12.43
N PRO A 58 -16.33 3.20 13.57
CA PRO A 58 -17.18 4.39 13.56
C PRO A 58 -16.59 5.49 12.68
N HIS A 59 -17.47 6.32 12.08
CA HIS A 59 -17.11 7.37 11.10
C HIS A 59 -16.03 8.36 11.58
N ASP A 60 -15.79 8.50 12.89
CA ASP A 60 -14.79 9.43 13.43
C ASP A 60 -13.33 8.93 13.35
N PHE A 61 -13.10 7.63 13.06
CA PHE A 61 -11.76 7.03 12.96
C PHE A 61 -11.34 6.71 11.53
N GLN A 62 -12.13 7.16 10.56
CA GLN A 62 -12.12 6.66 9.19
C GLN A 62 -10.90 7.14 8.38
N ASP A 63 -10.24 8.22 8.79
CA ASP A 63 -8.97 8.70 8.23
C ASP A 63 -7.78 7.85 8.72
N THR A 64 -7.85 7.33 9.96
CA THR A 64 -6.80 6.46 10.50
C THR A 64 -6.67 5.14 9.73
N GLU A 65 -7.72 4.72 9.02
CA GLU A 65 -7.71 3.50 8.22
C GLU A 65 -6.96 3.67 6.89
N PHE A 66 -7.09 4.82 6.22
CA PHE A 66 -6.30 5.10 5.02
C PHE A 66 -4.82 5.19 5.37
N LEU A 67 -4.49 5.91 6.44
CA LEU A 67 -3.14 5.99 6.94
C LEU A 67 -2.59 4.62 7.36
N GLY A 68 -3.41 3.79 8.03
CA GLY A 68 -3.06 2.43 8.41
C GLY A 68 -2.72 1.55 7.20
N LEU A 69 -3.52 1.63 6.13
CA LEU A 69 -3.24 0.92 4.87
C LEU A 69 -1.97 1.45 4.18
N VAL A 70 -1.76 2.76 4.12
CA VAL A 70 -0.52 3.33 3.55
C VAL A 70 0.72 2.89 4.34
N ARG A 71 0.66 2.92 5.68
CA ARG A 71 1.74 2.41 6.54
C ARG A 71 1.95 0.91 6.34
N ALA A 72 0.89 0.14 6.15
CA ALA A 72 0.99 -1.28 5.84
C ALA A 72 1.70 -1.51 4.50
N TRP A 73 1.42 -0.70 3.47
CA TRP A 73 2.14 -0.79 2.19
C TRP A 73 3.64 -0.51 2.37
N ILE A 74 4.00 0.55 3.11
CA ILE A 74 5.39 0.92 3.42
C ILE A 74 6.08 -0.22 4.19
N LEU A 75 5.38 -0.83 5.14
CA LEU A 75 5.88 -1.99 5.88
C LEU A 75 6.12 -3.20 4.95
N GLY A 76 5.23 -3.43 3.99
CA GLY A 76 5.39 -4.45 2.97
C GLY A 76 6.60 -4.20 2.05
N ASP A 77 6.91 -2.94 1.78
CA ASP A 77 8.10 -2.55 1.03
C ASP A 77 9.37 -2.90 1.81
N LYS A 78 9.42 -2.52 3.10
CA LYS A 78 10.50 -2.90 4.03
C LYS A 78 10.68 -4.42 4.12
N PHE A 79 9.58 -5.17 4.14
CA PHE A 79 9.59 -6.63 4.23
C PHE A 79 9.81 -7.34 2.89
N LEU A 80 9.92 -6.60 1.79
CA LEU A 80 10.05 -7.15 0.44
C LEU A 80 8.91 -8.12 0.08
N ASP A 81 7.72 -7.92 0.65
CA ASP A 81 6.55 -8.77 0.44
C ASP A 81 5.63 -8.12 -0.61
N HIS A 82 5.88 -8.46 -1.88
CA HIS A 82 5.15 -7.87 -3.01
C HIS A 82 3.67 -8.24 -2.99
N ARG A 83 3.32 -9.44 -2.54
CA ARG A 83 1.92 -9.90 -2.50
C ARG A 83 1.14 -9.18 -1.43
N PHE A 84 1.76 -8.94 -0.28
CA PHE A 84 1.17 -8.09 0.75
C PHE A 84 0.93 -6.66 0.23
N LYS A 85 1.94 -6.06 -0.42
CA LYS A 85 1.78 -4.72 -1.04
C LYS A 85 0.60 -4.68 -2.03
N ASN A 86 0.44 -5.72 -2.85
CA ASN A 86 -0.68 -5.82 -3.80
C ASN A 86 -2.02 -5.93 -3.08
N ALA A 87 -2.13 -6.75 -2.04
CA ALA A 87 -3.34 -6.88 -1.23
C ALA A 87 -3.72 -5.56 -0.53
N VAL A 88 -2.73 -4.78 -0.09
CA VAL A 88 -2.96 -3.44 0.48
C VAL A 88 -3.49 -2.47 -0.58
N VAL A 89 -2.94 -2.50 -1.80
CA VAL A 89 -3.43 -1.72 -2.94
C VAL A 89 -4.89 -2.07 -3.26
N ASP A 90 -5.23 -3.36 -3.29
CA ASP A 90 -6.60 -3.82 -3.51
C ASP A 90 -7.56 -3.25 -2.46
N CYS A 91 -7.13 -3.25 -1.19
CA CYS A 91 -7.91 -2.69 -0.09
C CYS A 91 -8.09 -1.17 -0.19
N LEU A 92 -7.04 -0.44 -0.55
CA LEU A 92 -7.08 1.02 -0.74
C LEU A 92 -8.09 1.41 -1.82
N ILE A 93 -8.00 0.77 -2.99
CA ILE A 93 -8.89 1.07 -4.13
C ILE A 93 -10.34 0.71 -3.80
N ALA A 94 -10.57 -0.46 -3.18
CA ALA A 94 -11.91 -0.86 -2.77
C ALA A 94 -12.52 0.11 -1.74
N LYS A 95 -11.72 0.60 -0.77
CA LYS A 95 -12.18 1.59 0.22
C LYS A 95 -12.56 2.92 -0.43
N ILE A 96 -11.77 3.40 -1.40
CA ILE A 96 -12.08 4.66 -2.11
C ILE A 96 -13.33 4.52 -2.96
N ALA A 97 -13.49 3.38 -3.64
CA ALA A 97 -14.69 3.10 -4.42
C ALA A 97 -15.96 3.05 -3.54
N GLU A 98 -15.86 2.56 -2.31
CA GLU A 98 -16.97 2.50 -1.36
C GLU A 98 -17.28 3.85 -0.68
N GLU A 99 -16.26 4.60 -0.27
CA GLU A 99 -16.44 5.80 0.55
C GLU A 99 -16.43 7.11 -0.26
N GLY A 100 -15.90 7.11 -1.48
CA GLY A 100 -15.86 8.29 -2.35
C GLY A 100 -15.03 9.46 -1.80
N ARG A 101 -14.12 9.20 -0.84
CA ARG A 101 -13.29 10.21 -0.17
C ARG A 101 -11.85 9.72 -0.02
N LEU A 102 -10.94 10.66 0.22
CA LEU A 102 -9.51 10.40 0.40
C LEU A 102 -8.96 11.19 1.60
N ASP A 103 -8.08 10.58 2.37
CA ASP A 103 -7.36 11.26 3.45
C ASP A 103 -6.32 12.23 2.86
N LEU A 104 -6.40 13.50 3.27
CA LEU A 104 -5.55 14.57 2.75
C LEU A 104 -4.11 14.50 3.27
N THR A 105 -3.83 13.74 4.32
CA THR A 105 -2.48 13.61 4.92
C THR A 105 -1.59 12.63 4.16
N LEU A 106 -2.18 11.77 3.31
CA LEU A 106 -1.46 10.71 2.61
C LEU A 106 -0.27 11.18 1.75
N PRO A 107 -0.32 12.31 1.01
CA PRO A 107 0.82 12.74 0.20
C PRO A 107 2.10 12.92 0.99
N GLN A 108 2.04 13.48 2.19
CA GLN A 108 3.22 13.66 3.03
C GLN A 108 3.83 12.30 3.40
N VAL A 109 3.00 11.42 3.95
CA VAL A 109 3.44 10.10 4.44
C VAL A 109 3.99 9.24 3.30
N VAL A 110 3.32 9.22 2.15
CA VAL A 110 3.76 8.44 0.98
C VAL A 110 5.08 8.96 0.44
N TYR A 111 5.22 10.27 0.22
CA TYR A 111 6.43 10.81 -0.41
C TYR A 111 7.65 10.82 0.53
N ASP A 112 7.45 10.90 1.84
CA ASP A 112 8.54 10.83 2.81
C ASP A 112 9.10 9.41 2.99
N ASN A 113 8.30 8.38 2.71
CA ASN A 113 8.63 6.98 3.07
C ASN A 113 8.72 6.03 1.87
N THR A 114 8.70 6.54 0.63
CA THR A 114 8.79 5.71 -0.59
C THR A 114 9.81 6.27 -1.57
N LEU A 115 10.31 5.44 -2.48
CA LEU A 115 11.13 5.89 -3.60
C LEU A 115 10.29 6.53 -4.71
N GLN A 116 10.92 7.27 -5.62
CA GLN A 116 10.24 8.04 -6.68
C GLN A 116 9.42 7.15 -7.62
N ASP A 117 9.87 5.93 -7.88
CA ASP A 117 9.26 4.95 -8.76
C ASP A 117 8.26 4.01 -8.06
N ALA A 118 8.00 4.23 -6.77
CA ALA A 118 7.08 3.41 -6.00
C ALA A 118 5.65 3.43 -6.61
N PRO A 119 5.03 2.27 -6.88
CA PRO A 119 3.67 2.20 -7.42
C PRO A 119 2.62 2.91 -6.55
N LEU A 120 2.87 3.00 -5.23
CA LEU A 120 1.99 3.72 -4.31
C LEU A 120 1.92 5.23 -4.62
N ARG A 121 3.02 5.86 -5.05
CA ARG A 121 3.00 7.27 -5.48
C ARG A 121 2.12 7.46 -6.71
N ARG A 122 2.26 6.57 -7.70
CA ARG A 122 1.42 6.59 -8.91
C ARG A 122 -0.06 6.42 -8.57
N LEU A 123 -0.39 5.45 -7.72
CA LEU A 123 -1.77 5.24 -7.24
C LEU A 123 -2.30 6.52 -6.60
N LEU A 124 -1.55 7.12 -5.68
CA LEU A 124 -1.96 8.34 -5.00
C LEU A 124 -2.23 9.48 -5.99
N VAL A 125 -1.33 9.70 -6.95
CA VAL A 125 -1.50 10.74 -7.97
C VAL A 125 -2.76 10.49 -8.80
N ASP A 126 -2.98 9.27 -9.28
CA ASP A 126 -4.17 8.92 -10.06
C ASP A 126 -5.46 9.13 -9.26
N LEU A 127 -5.46 8.77 -7.98
CA LEU A 127 -6.60 9.03 -7.09
C LEU A 127 -6.92 10.52 -6.97
N TYR A 128 -5.91 11.38 -6.84
CA TYR A 128 -6.10 12.84 -6.83
C TYR A 128 -6.53 13.39 -8.19
N VAL A 129 -6.04 12.84 -9.30
CA VAL A 129 -6.47 13.25 -10.64
C VAL A 129 -7.95 12.94 -10.85
N TRP A 130 -8.43 11.77 -10.42
CA TRP A 130 -9.78 11.30 -10.68
C TRP A 130 -10.82 11.72 -9.65
N HIS A 131 -10.43 11.77 -8.37
CA HIS A 131 -11.35 12.04 -7.26
C HIS A 131 -11.02 13.34 -6.51
N GLY A 132 -9.91 14.00 -6.85
CA GLY A 132 -9.46 15.20 -6.16
C GLY A 132 -10.42 16.38 -6.33
N HIS A 133 -10.62 17.12 -5.24
CA HIS A 133 -11.27 18.42 -5.26
C HIS A 133 -10.24 19.54 -5.15
N LYS A 134 -10.51 20.71 -5.75
CA LYS A 134 -9.59 21.88 -5.67
C LYS A 134 -9.24 22.27 -4.23
N ASP A 135 -10.15 22.04 -3.30
CA ASP A 135 -9.97 22.38 -1.87
C ASP A 135 -9.01 21.42 -1.15
N TRP A 136 -8.59 20.33 -1.80
CA TRP A 136 -7.64 19.36 -1.25
C TRP A 136 -6.18 19.77 -1.47
N VAL A 137 -5.95 20.69 -2.40
CA VAL A 137 -4.64 21.27 -2.74
C VAL A 137 -4.57 22.72 -2.24
N VAL A 138 -5.19 22.98 -1.09
CA VAL A 138 -5.11 24.30 -0.46
C VAL A 138 -3.72 24.47 0.17
N TYR A 139 -3.07 25.58 -0.15
CA TYR A 139 -1.89 26.04 0.57
C TYR A 139 -2.31 26.50 1.96
N PRO A 140 -1.88 25.84 3.05
CA PRO A 140 -2.08 26.42 4.36
C PRO A 140 -1.25 27.70 4.48
N THR A 141 -1.77 28.68 5.21
CA THR A 141 -1.05 29.91 5.59
C THR A 141 0.14 29.65 6.55
N THR A 142 0.41 28.38 6.85
CA THR A 142 1.45 27.87 7.74
C THR A 142 2.24 26.76 7.03
N THR A 143 3.40 26.39 7.58
CA THR A 143 4.48 25.54 7.06
C THR A 143 4.13 24.11 6.59
N ASP A 144 2.84 23.74 6.51
CA ASP A 144 2.36 22.40 6.18
C ASP A 144 2.05 22.27 4.67
N CYS A 145 3.03 22.62 3.84
CA CYS A 145 2.90 22.51 2.39
C CYS A 145 3.01 21.05 1.96
N LYS A 146 2.16 20.63 1.01
CA LYS A 146 2.30 19.31 0.37
C LYS A 146 3.71 19.15 -0.23
N PRO A 147 4.26 17.93 -0.29
CA PRO A 147 5.56 17.69 -0.88
C PRO A 147 5.64 18.26 -2.30
N ALA A 148 6.70 19.02 -2.59
CA ALA A 148 6.87 19.63 -3.92
C ALA A 148 6.90 18.57 -5.03
N ALA A 149 7.51 17.41 -4.76
CA ALA A 149 7.51 16.26 -5.66
C ALA A 149 6.09 15.77 -5.97
N PHE A 150 5.22 15.67 -4.96
CA PHE A 150 3.82 15.30 -5.16
C PHE A 150 3.08 16.31 -6.05
N LEU A 151 3.24 17.61 -5.79
CA LEU A 151 2.61 18.64 -6.61
C LEU A 151 3.11 18.62 -8.06
N SER A 152 4.40 18.31 -8.27
CA SER A 152 4.98 18.14 -9.60
C SER A 152 4.37 16.94 -10.34
N ASP A 153 4.31 15.78 -9.69
CA ASP A 153 3.73 14.56 -10.27
C ASP A 153 2.23 14.75 -10.58
N LEU A 154 1.49 15.34 -9.64
CA LEU A 154 0.06 15.66 -9.80
C LEU A 154 -0.18 16.64 -10.96
N SER A 155 0.61 17.71 -11.05
CA SER A 155 0.50 18.68 -12.14
C SER A 155 0.77 18.02 -13.49
N THR A 156 1.80 17.19 -13.57
CA THR A 156 2.15 16.44 -14.79
C THR A 156 0.98 15.54 -15.22
N ALA A 157 0.44 14.73 -14.30
CA ALA A 157 -0.68 13.84 -14.58
C ALA A 157 -1.96 14.60 -15.00
N LEU A 158 -2.24 15.77 -14.40
CA LEU A 158 -3.35 16.62 -14.80
C LEU A 158 -3.18 17.18 -16.22
N PHE A 159 -1.98 17.62 -16.60
CA PHE A 159 -1.69 18.09 -17.96
C PHE A 159 -1.78 16.96 -18.99
N GLU A 160 -1.28 15.77 -18.65
CA GLU A 160 -1.41 14.57 -19.48
C GLU A 160 -2.88 14.24 -19.73
N ARG A 161 -3.71 14.20 -18.68
CA ARG A 161 -5.17 14.01 -18.84
C ARG A 161 -5.81 15.11 -19.66
N HIS A 162 -5.41 16.37 -19.46
CA HIS A 162 -5.94 17.49 -20.23
C HIS A 162 -5.58 17.39 -21.72
N SER A 163 -4.45 16.79 -22.08
CA SER A 163 -4.03 16.59 -23.46
C SER A 163 -4.82 15.50 -24.21
N GLN A 164 -5.55 14.64 -23.49
CA GLN A 164 -6.35 13.56 -24.08
C GLN A 164 -7.64 14.08 -24.76
N ALA A 165 -8.23 13.25 -25.62
CA ALA A 165 -9.51 13.55 -26.27
C ALA A 165 -10.63 13.75 -25.24
N ALA A 166 -11.55 14.69 -25.48
CA ALA A 166 -12.59 15.08 -24.52
C ALA A 166 -13.43 13.89 -24.00
N PHE A 167 -13.73 12.90 -24.84
CA PHE A 167 -14.45 11.68 -24.48
C PHE A 167 -13.75 10.85 -23.38
N LEU A 168 -12.42 10.84 -23.32
CA LEU A 168 -11.65 10.11 -22.31
C LEU A 168 -11.59 10.85 -20.97
N LYS A 169 -11.91 12.15 -20.95
CA LYS A 169 -11.84 12.99 -19.74
C LYS A 169 -12.99 12.74 -18.78
N ASP A 170 -14.17 12.39 -19.30
CA ASP A 170 -15.42 12.31 -18.53
C ASP A 170 -15.67 10.93 -17.89
N GLN A 171 -14.84 9.92 -18.22
CA GLN A 171 -14.96 8.58 -17.66
C GLN A 171 -13.77 8.33 -16.73
N CYS A 172 -14.05 8.11 -15.44
CA CYS A 172 -13.05 7.50 -14.57
C CYS A 172 -12.75 6.09 -15.11
N PRO A 173 -11.54 5.81 -15.61
CA PRO A 173 -11.22 4.50 -16.13
C PRO A 173 -11.33 3.50 -14.99
N PRO A 174 -11.81 2.27 -15.24
CA PRO A 174 -11.69 1.21 -14.25
C PRO A 174 -10.23 1.12 -13.83
N PHE A 175 -9.94 1.24 -12.53
CA PHE A 175 -8.58 1.13 -12.01
C PHE A 175 -8.02 -0.24 -12.42
N ASN A 176 -7.08 -0.24 -13.36
CA ASN A 176 -6.35 -1.44 -13.71
C ASN A 176 -5.37 -1.72 -12.57
N LEU A 177 -5.76 -2.59 -11.63
CA LEU A 177 -5.00 -2.92 -10.42
C LEU A 177 -3.53 -3.27 -10.71
N CYS A 178 -3.29 -3.95 -11.83
CA CYS A 178 -1.94 -4.32 -12.28
C CYS A 178 -1.01 -3.12 -12.52
N MET A 179 -1.54 -1.92 -12.76
CA MET A 179 -0.72 -0.70 -12.88
C MET A 179 -0.07 -0.28 -11.57
N TYR A 180 -0.61 -0.76 -10.44
CA TYR A 180 -0.20 -0.43 -9.09
C TYR A 180 0.33 -1.65 -8.32
N HIS A 181 0.12 -2.85 -8.85
CA HIS A 181 0.69 -4.09 -8.32
C HIS A 181 2.16 -4.25 -8.73
N MET A 182 2.89 -4.99 -7.90
CA MET A 182 4.22 -5.46 -8.22
C MET A 182 4.15 -6.92 -8.66
N HIS A 183 4.62 -7.20 -9.87
CA HIS A 183 4.71 -8.54 -10.44
C HIS A 183 6.17 -8.99 -10.44
N PRO A 184 6.49 -10.20 -9.93
CA PRO A 184 7.78 -10.81 -10.18
C PRO A 184 8.02 -10.99 -11.68
N GLU A 185 9.28 -10.99 -12.11
CA GLU A 185 9.62 -11.27 -13.51
C GLU A 185 8.96 -12.59 -13.97
N GLY A 186 8.14 -12.52 -15.02
CA GLY A 186 7.44 -13.66 -15.61
C GLY A 186 5.94 -13.74 -15.33
N ASP A 187 5.40 -12.97 -14.37
CA ASP A 187 3.97 -12.98 -14.05
C ASP A 187 3.19 -11.98 -14.92
N LEU A 188 3.14 -12.25 -16.22
CA LEU A 188 2.44 -11.44 -17.20
C LEU A 188 0.95 -11.79 -17.22
N ASN A 189 0.16 -11.26 -16.28
CA ASN A 189 -1.30 -11.29 -16.43
C ASN A 189 -1.94 -9.94 -16.12
N ALA A 190 -1.99 -9.09 -17.15
CA ALA A 190 -2.79 -7.86 -17.22
C ALA A 190 -4.32 -8.13 -17.30
N ARG A 191 -4.77 -9.37 -17.08
CA ARG A 191 -6.18 -9.78 -17.08
C ARG A 191 -6.42 -10.75 -15.93
N GLY A 192 -6.48 -10.22 -14.72
CA GLY A 192 -6.84 -10.99 -13.52
C GLY A 192 -5.65 -11.43 -12.67
N CYS A 193 -4.75 -10.50 -12.32
CA CYS A 193 -3.88 -10.74 -11.18
C CYS A 193 -4.74 -10.82 -9.93
N THR A 194 -5.01 -12.04 -9.47
CA THR A 194 -5.48 -12.28 -8.10
C THR A 194 -4.25 -12.21 -7.20
N SER A 195 -4.32 -11.47 -6.10
CA SER A 195 -3.33 -11.48 -5.03
C SER A 195 -3.36 -12.83 -4.30
N VAL A 196 -2.97 -13.90 -5.01
CA VAL A 196 -3.00 -15.28 -4.50
C VAL A 196 -2.00 -15.39 -3.36
N HIS A 197 -2.52 -15.71 -2.18
CA HIS A 197 -1.70 -15.84 -0.99
C HIS A 197 -0.71 -17.02 -1.15
N PRO A 198 0.55 -16.94 -0.66
CA PRO A 198 1.53 -18.02 -0.78
C PRO A 198 1.03 -19.40 -0.33
N ARG A 199 0.15 -19.46 0.69
CA ARG A 199 -0.45 -20.72 1.14
C ARG A 199 -1.38 -21.38 0.13
N GLU A 200 -2.03 -20.61 -0.74
CA GLU A 200 -2.96 -21.16 -1.74
C GLU A 200 -2.20 -21.82 -2.90
N ILE A 201 -0.96 -21.38 -3.17
CA ILE A 201 -0.10 -22.00 -4.20
C ILE A 201 0.32 -23.40 -3.78
N LEU A 202 0.73 -23.60 -2.52
CA LEU A 202 1.12 -24.91 -2.02
C LEU A 202 -0.04 -25.92 -1.99
N ALA A 203 -1.28 -25.46 -1.79
CA ALA A 203 -2.45 -26.32 -1.83
C ALA A 203 -2.82 -26.77 -3.26
N ALA A 204 -2.40 -26.02 -4.28
CA ALA A 204 -2.62 -26.35 -5.69
C ALA A 204 -1.56 -27.30 -6.27
N GLU A 205 -0.41 -27.44 -5.61
CA GLU A 205 0.73 -28.28 -6.03
C GLU A 205 0.78 -29.66 -5.31
N SER A 206 -0.23 -29.98 -4.50
CA SER A 206 -0.38 -31.24 -3.73
C SER A 206 -1.60 -32.04 -4.14
#